data_AF-A0A7J9AA84-F1
#
_entry.id   AF-A0A7J9AA84-F1
#
_cell.length_a   1.000
_cell.length_b   1.000
_cell.length_c   1.000
_cell.angle_alpha   90.00
_cell.angle_beta   90.00
_cell.angle_gamma   90.00
#
_symmetry.space_group_name_H-M   'P 1'
#
loop_
_entity.id
_entity.type
_entity.pdbx_description
1 polymer ?
#
loop_
_entity_poly.entity_id
_entity_poly.type
_entity_poly.pdbx_seq_one_letter_code
_entity_poly.pdbx_strand_id
1 'polypeptide(L)' 'MTAIKAEDILTTLQSLELIQYRKGQHVICADPKVLDRHLKAAGRGGLEVDVSKLIWTPYKEQS' A
#
# COMPACT_ATOMS: atom_id res chain seq x y z
N MET A 1 -8.11 -2.23 4.98
CA MET A 1 -7.17 -2.98 4.11
C MET A 1 -7.33 -2.43 2.69
N THR A 2 -6.25 -2.24 1.92
CA THR A 2 -6.19 -1.29 0.77
C THR A 2 -6.62 -1.83 -0.60
N ALA A 3 -6.94 -3.13 -0.72
CA ALA A 3 -7.20 -3.83 -2.00
C ALA A 3 -6.05 -3.81 -3.03
N ILE A 4 -4.83 -3.42 -2.62
CA ILE A 4 -3.63 -3.53 -3.44
C ILE A 4 -3.20 -5.00 -3.49
N LYS A 5 -2.79 -5.50 -4.66
CA LYS A 5 -2.31 -6.89 -4.79
C LYS A 5 -1.02 -7.10 -3.99
N ALA A 6 -0.81 -8.32 -3.53
CA ALA A 6 0.40 -8.68 -2.77
C ALA A 6 1.70 -8.43 -3.58
N GLU A 7 1.69 -8.72 -4.89
CA GLU A 7 2.82 -8.44 -5.79
C GLU A 7 3.19 -6.96 -5.82
N ASP A 8 2.19 -6.08 -5.96
CA ASP A 8 2.38 -4.64 -5.99
C ASP A 8 2.90 -4.11 -4.65
N ILE A 9 2.40 -4.66 -3.53
CA ILE A 9 2.90 -4.34 -2.19
C ILE A 9 4.39 -4.72 -2.07
N LEU A 10 4.76 -5.93 -2.51
CA LEU A 10 6.13 -6.40 -2.44
C LEU A 10 7.06 -5.52 -3.29
N THR A 11 6.71 -5.28 -4.56
CA THR A 11 7.50 -4.44 -5.46
C THR A 11 7.64 -3.01 -4.94
N THR A 12 6.57 -2.43 -4.40
CA THR A 12 6.60 -1.07 -3.83
C THR A 12 7.48 -1.02 -2.59
N LEU A 13 7.36 -1.96 -1.66
CA LEU A 13 8.18 -1.93 -0.45
C LEU A 13 9.66 -2.25 -0.74
N GLN A 14 9.95 -3.07 -1.75
CA GLN A 14 11.32 -3.33 -2.22
C GLN A 14 11.95 -2.06 -2.81
N SER A 15 11.24 -1.31 -3.65
CA SER A 15 11.77 -0.08 -4.24
C SER A 15 11.97 1.05 -3.22
N LEU A 16 11.25 1.01 -2.11
CA LEU A 16 11.40 1.93 -0.98
C LEU A 16 12.39 1.43 0.10
N GLU A 17 13.01 0.26 -0.09
CA GLU A 17 13.90 -0.37 0.90
C GLU A 17 13.21 -0.63 2.27
N LEU A 18 11.88 -0.82 2.26
CA LEU A 18 11.03 -1.00 3.45
C LEU A 18 10.66 -2.47 3.72
N ILE A 19 11.30 -3.42 3.04
CA ILE A 19 11.04 -4.85 3.23
C ILE A 19 12.32 -5.65 3.04
N GLN A 20 12.44 -6.76 3.77
CA GLN A 20 13.58 -7.65 3.70
C GLN A 20 13.12 -9.11 3.66
N TYR A 21 13.86 -9.96 2.95
CA TYR A 21 13.63 -11.39 2.97
C TYR A 21 14.55 -12.04 4.00
N ARG A 22 13.98 -12.67 5.04
CA ARG A 22 14.71 -13.30 6.13
C ARG A 22 14.09 -14.65 6.43
N LYS A 23 14.92 -15.70 6.47
CA LYS A 23 14.52 -17.09 6.84
C LYS A 23 13.26 -17.57 6.09
N GLY A 24 13.19 -17.33 4.79
CA GLY A 24 12.07 -17.79 3.98
C GLY A 24 10.86 -16.85 3.95
N GLN A 25 10.89 -15.73 4.66
CA GLN A 25 9.74 -14.83 4.82
C GLN A 25 10.07 -13.38 4.49
N HIS A 26 9.10 -12.66 3.95
CA HIS A 26 9.16 -11.20 3.79
C HIS A 26 8.80 -10.53 5.12
N VAL A 27 9.66 -9.62 5.58
CA VAL A 27 9.50 -8.86 6.81
C VAL A 27 9.53 -7.37 6.47
N ILE A 28 8.44 -6.67 6.78
CA ILE A 28 8.38 -5.21 6.63
C ILE A 28 9.37 -4.59 7.62
N CYS A 29 10.22 -3.71 7.10
CA CYS A 29 11.29 -3.06 7.83
C CYS A 29 11.15 -1.55 7.61
N ALA A 30 10.40 -0.87 8.48
CA ALA A 30 10.18 0.57 8.38
C ALA A 30 11.07 1.32 9.37
N ASP A 31 12.34 1.52 9.02
CA ASP A 31 13.18 2.45 9.78
C ASP A 31 12.52 3.84 9.79
N PRO A 32 12.31 4.46 10.97
CA PRO A 32 11.58 5.72 11.06
C PRO A 32 12.18 6.85 10.21
N LYS A 33 13.50 6.92 10.04
CA LYS A 33 14.17 7.96 9.25
C LYS A 33 13.94 7.73 7.75
N VAL A 34 14.03 6.48 7.31
CA VAL A 34 13.75 6.10 5.91
C VAL A 34 12.28 6.38 5.58
N LEU A 35 11.37 5.98 6.47
CA LEU A 35 9.94 6.21 6.29
C LEU A 35 9.61 7.72 6.22
N ASP A 36 10.13 8.52 7.15
CA ASP A 36 9.93 9.98 7.15
C ASP A 36 10.47 10.65 5.88
N ARG A 37 11.65 10.21 5.39
CA ARG A 37 12.21 10.66 4.09
C ARG A 37 11.23 10.39 2.94
N HIS A 38 10.70 9.17 2.85
CA HIS A 38 9.77 8.81 1.77
C HIS A 38 8.43 9.55 1.89
N LEU A 39 7.90 9.72 3.10
CA LEU A 39 6.66 10.48 3.32
C LEU A 39 6.81 11.96 2.94
N LYS A 40 7.94 12.58 3.29
CA LYS A 40 8.23 13.97 2.88
C LYS A 40 8.35 14.11 1.36
N ALA A 41 9.02 13.15 0.70
CA ALA A 41 9.19 13.15 -0.75
C ALA A 41 7.87 12.88 -1.50
N ALA A 42 6.99 12.05 -0.94
CA ALA A 42 5.67 11.74 -1.51
C ALA A 42 4.73 12.96 -1.49
N GLY A 43 4.99 13.95 -0.63
CA GLY A 43 4.18 15.16 -0.53
C GLY A 43 2.87 14.94 0.21
N ARG A 44 1.92 15.85 0.02
CA ARG A 44 0.58 15.72 0.62
C ARG A 44 -0.25 14.72 -0.18
N GLY A 45 -1.06 13.95 0.53
CA GLY A 45 -2.12 13.17 -0.09
C GLY A 45 -3.07 14.06 -0.89
N GLY A 46 -3.70 13.48 -1.90
CA GLY A 46 -4.81 14.12 -2.62
C GLY A 46 -6.06 14.25 -1.76
N LEU A 47 -7.21 14.46 -2.41
CA LEU A 47 -8.51 14.47 -1.73
C LEU A 47 -8.79 13.11 -1.08
N GLU A 48 -9.27 13.13 0.17
CA GLU A 48 -9.67 11.92 0.88
C GLU A 48 -11.02 11.41 0.34
N VAL A 49 -11.10 10.10 0.16
CA VAL A 49 -12.33 9.43 -0.30
C VAL A 49 -13.14 8.98 0.92
N ASP A 50 -14.28 9.62 1.16
CA ASP A 50 -15.24 9.18 2.17
C ASP A 50 -16.00 7.94 1.65
N VAL A 51 -15.56 6.77 2.12
CA VAL A 51 -16.16 5.47 1.75
C VAL A 51 -17.64 5.38 2.13
N SER A 52 -18.10 6.13 3.16
CA SER A 52 -19.52 6.13 3.56
C SER A 52 -20.44 6.76 2.51
N LYS A 53 -19.88 7.49 1.54
CA LYS A 53 -20.60 8.13 0.43
C LYS A 53 -20.56 7.31 -0.86
N LEU A 54 -19.84 6.18 -0.88
CA LEU A 54 -19.76 5.34 -2.07
C LEU A 54 -21.03 4.45 -2.18
N ILE A 55 -22.06 4.97 -2.87
CA ILE A 55 -23.27 4.22 -3.18
C ILE A 55 -23.03 3.42 -4.46
N TRP A 56 -22.48 2.22 -4.33
CA TRP A 56 -22.13 1.36 -5.45
C TRP A 56 -22.29 -0.12 -5.11
N THR A 57 -22.67 -0.94 -6.08
CA THR A 57 -22.75 -2.41 -5.96
C THR A 57 -22.02 -3.04 -7.15
N PRO A 58 -21.15 -4.04 -6.92
CA PRO A 58 -20.50 -4.76 -8.01
C PRO A 58 -21.53 -5.36 -8.95
N TYR A 59 -21.28 -5.24 -10.26
CA TYR A 59 -22.06 -5.96 -11.25
C TYR A 59 -21.90 -7.48 -11.05
N LYS A 60 -23.01 -8.21 -11.08
CA LYS A 60 -23.03 -9.66 -11.11
C LYS A 60 -23.57 -10.08 -12.47
N GLU A 61 -22.73 -10.72 -13.27
CA GLU A 61 -23.17 -11.37 -14.50
C GLU A 61 -24.13 -12.51 -14.13
N GLN A 62 -25.29 -12.58 -14.77
CA GLN A 62 -26.23 -13.69 -14.58
C GLN A 62 -25.68 -14.91 -15.32
N SER A 63 -25.21 -15.90 -14.56
CA SER A 63 -24.83 -17.24 -15.02
C SER A 63 -26.04 -18.06 -15.44
#